data_AF-A0AA42NYH2-F1
#
_entry.id   AF-A0AA42NYH2-F1
#
_cell.length_a   1.000
_cell.length_b   1.000
_cell.length_c   1.000
_cell.angle_alpha   90.00
_cell.angle_beta   90.00
_cell.angle_gamma   90.00
#
_symmetry.space_group_name_H-M   'P 1'
#
loop_
_entity.id
_entity.type
_entity.pdbx_description
1 polymer ?
#
loop_
_entity_poly.entity_id
_entity_poly.type
_entity_poly.pdbx_seq_one_letter_code
_entity_poly.pdbx_strand_id
1 'polypeptide(L)'
;MSAADEEKSAAACLRMLLESEPASAEQVSAWYTRAEALKRALQSSICGIDVPHLIWHYLDDADIRFRDESYAQDQILAVEKIVEDWGGA
;
A
#
# COMPACT_ATOMS: atom_id res chain seq x y z
N MET A 1 15.95 -14.51 4.50
CA MET A 1 14.88 -13.68 3.92
C MET A 1 15.44 -13.12 2.62
N SER A 2 14.74 -13.34 1.53
CA SER A 2 15.09 -12.85 0.19
C SER A 2 14.25 -11.63 -0.19
N ALA A 3 14.65 -10.91 -1.25
CA ALA A 3 13.84 -9.81 -1.80
C ALA A 3 12.41 -10.27 -2.11
N ALA A 4 12.24 -11.47 -2.69
CA ALA A 4 10.93 -12.05 -2.97
C ALA A 4 10.09 -12.33 -1.71
N ASP A 5 10.73 -12.66 -0.58
CA ASP A 5 10.01 -12.85 0.70
C ASP A 5 9.53 -11.51 1.25
N GLU A 6 10.34 -10.45 1.12
CA GLU A 6 9.97 -9.09 1.52
C GLU A 6 8.85 -8.52 0.63
N GLU A 7 8.94 -8.71 -0.69
CA GLU A 7 7.89 -8.35 -1.65
C GLU A 7 6.57 -9.04 -1.31
N LYS A 8 6.58 -10.35 -1.03
CA LYS A 8 5.38 -11.08 -0.62
C LYS A 8 4.81 -10.59 0.70
N SER A 9 5.68 -10.27 1.67
CA SER A 9 5.26 -9.71 2.95
C SER A 9 4.63 -8.33 2.78
N ALA A 10 5.25 -7.47 1.97
CA ALA A 10 4.71 -6.15 1.63
C ALA A 10 3.38 -6.26 0.87
N ALA A 11 3.26 -7.18 -0.08
CA ALA A 11 2.04 -7.44 -0.81
C ALA A 11 0.89 -7.88 0.12
N ALA A 12 1.17 -8.72 1.11
CA ALA A 12 0.16 -9.09 2.11
C ALA A 12 -0.31 -7.88 2.93
N CYS A 13 0.62 -7.00 3.33
CA CYS A 13 0.27 -5.76 4.02
C CYS A 13 -0.55 -4.80 3.14
N LEU A 14 -0.19 -4.66 1.87
CA LEU A 14 -0.94 -3.85 0.90
C LEU A 14 -2.36 -4.39 0.67
N ARG A 15 -2.54 -5.72 0.57
CA ARG A 15 -3.88 -6.35 0.50
C ARG A 15 -4.75 -5.96 1.69
N MET A 16 -4.20 -6.04 2.91
CA MET A 16 -4.95 -5.64 4.10
C MET A 16 -5.35 -4.16 4.09
N LEU A 17 -4.52 -3.28 3.50
CA LEU A 17 -4.86 -1.86 3.35
C LEU A 17 -5.95 -1.64 2.30
N LEU A 18 -5.87 -2.32 1.15
CA LEU A 18 -6.89 -2.29 0.09
C LEU A 18 -8.26 -2.77 0.61
N GLU A 19 -8.28 -3.85 1.37
CA GLU A 19 -9.50 -4.39 1.99
C GLU A 19 -10.09 -3.48 3.08
N SER A 20 -9.33 -2.48 3.54
CA SER A 20 -9.75 -1.57 4.61
C SER A 20 -9.74 -0.10 4.21
N GLU A 21 -9.93 0.20 2.92
CA GLU A 21 -10.02 1.59 2.43
C GLU A 21 -11.02 2.42 3.24
N PRO A 22 -10.66 3.66 3.63
CA PRO A 22 -11.45 4.45 4.55
C PRO A 22 -12.71 5.00 3.90
N ALA A 23 -13.87 4.77 4.55
CA ALA A 23 -15.17 5.33 4.17
C ALA A 23 -15.57 6.54 5.05
N SER A 24 -14.73 6.95 5.99
CA SER A 24 -14.94 8.12 6.83
C SER A 24 -13.64 8.80 7.24
N ALA A 25 -13.71 10.08 7.62
CA ALA A 25 -12.54 10.85 8.07
C ALA A 25 -11.86 10.25 9.32
N GLU A 26 -12.63 9.62 10.21
CA GLU A 26 -12.07 8.91 11.37
C GLU A 26 -11.27 7.67 10.94
N GLN A 27 -11.77 6.95 9.92
CA GLN A 27 -11.08 5.77 9.37
C GLN A 27 -9.79 6.14 8.64
N VAL A 28 -9.71 7.32 8.00
CA VAL A 28 -8.47 7.80 7.36
C VAL A 28 -7.31 7.84 8.35
N SER A 29 -7.52 8.34 9.57
CA SER A 29 -6.47 8.40 10.61
C SER A 29 -5.99 6.99 11.04
N ALA A 30 -6.93 6.06 11.24
CA ALA A 30 -6.61 4.68 11.56
C ALA A 30 -5.87 3.97 10.41
N TRP A 31 -6.27 4.27 9.17
CA TRP A 31 -5.64 3.75 7.96
C TRP A 31 -4.18 4.21 7.85
N TYR A 32 -3.91 5.51 8.05
CA TYR A 32 -2.55 6.05 8.04
C TYR A 32 -1.63 5.40 9.07
N THR A 33 -2.15 5.03 10.24
CA THR A 33 -1.34 4.34 11.25
C THR A 33 -0.80 3.01 10.74
N ARG A 34 -1.61 2.27 9.96
CA ARG A 34 -1.20 1.02 9.32
C ARG A 34 -0.27 1.28 8.14
N ALA A 35 -0.58 2.28 7.33
CA ALA A 35 0.25 2.68 6.19
C ALA A 35 1.66 3.09 6.63
N GLU A 36 1.79 3.86 7.71
CA GLU A 36 3.07 4.25 8.28
C GLU A 36 3.91 3.06 8.76
N ALA A 37 3.28 2.03 9.33
CA ALA A 37 3.99 0.80 9.70
C ALA A 37 4.56 0.09 8.46
N LEU A 38 3.79 0.01 7.37
CA LEU A 38 4.26 -0.55 6.11
C LEU A 38 5.36 0.31 5.47
N LYS A 39 5.20 1.64 5.44
CA LYS A 39 6.23 2.56 4.92
C LYS A 39 7.56 2.37 5.63
N ARG A 40 7.55 2.26 6.97
CA ARG A 40 8.77 2.00 7.75
C ARG A 40 9.40 0.66 7.40
N ALA A 41 8.60 -0.38 7.19
CA ALA A 41 9.08 -1.69 6.78
C ALA A 41 9.74 -1.64 5.39
N LEU A 42 9.10 -0.98 4.42
CA LEU A 42 9.62 -0.79 3.06
C LEU A 42 10.91 0.04 3.05
N GLN A 43 10.96 1.13 3.82
CA GLN A 43 12.17 1.98 3.96
C GLN A 43 13.33 1.26 4.65
N SER A 44 13.02 0.29 5.51
CA SER A 44 14.02 -0.49 6.26
C SER A 44 14.33 -1.84 5.59
N SER A 45 13.92 -2.03 4.33
CA SER A 45 14.21 -3.26 3.57
C SER A 45 15.70 -3.56 3.61
N ILE A 46 16.03 -4.78 4.03
CA ILE A 46 17.41 -5.27 4.07
C ILE A 46 17.80 -5.93 2.75
N CYS A 47 16.81 -6.34 1.95
CA CYS A 47 17.03 -6.96 0.65
C CYS A 47 17.05 -5.96 -0.51
N GLY A 48 16.77 -4.67 -0.26
CA GLY A 48 16.83 -3.61 -1.27
C GLY A 48 15.75 -3.75 -2.34
N ILE A 49 14.52 -4.09 -1.95
CA ILE A 49 13.40 -4.18 -2.88
C ILE A 49 13.16 -2.83 -3.56
N ASP A 50 12.92 -2.84 -4.86
CA ASP A 50 12.59 -1.64 -5.61
C ASP A 50 11.09 -1.36 -5.47
N VAL A 51 10.74 -0.41 -4.61
CA VAL A 51 9.34 -0.06 -4.31
C VAL A 51 8.86 0.96 -5.34
N PRO A 52 7.85 0.62 -6.17
CA PRO A 52 7.31 1.55 -7.15
C PRO A 52 6.84 2.84 -6.50
N HIS A 53 7.13 3.98 -7.14
CA HIS A 53 6.75 5.30 -6.63
C HIS A 53 5.26 5.44 -6.30
N LEU A 54 4.41 4.76 -7.06
CA LEU A 54 2.98 4.70 -6.84
C LEU A 54 2.59 4.16 -5.46
N ILE A 55 3.34 3.18 -4.91
CA ILE A 55 3.06 2.64 -3.57
C ILE A 55 3.23 3.72 -2.51
N TRP A 56 4.23 4.59 -2.64
CA TRP A 56 4.41 5.71 -1.71
C TRP A 56 3.23 6.68 -1.77
N HIS A 57 2.79 7.05 -2.99
CA HIS A 57 1.59 7.87 -3.17
C HIS A 57 0.34 7.22 -2.60
N TYR A 58 0.19 5.91 -2.76
CA TYR A 58 -0.93 5.18 -2.17
C TYR A 58 -0.93 5.25 -0.64
N LEU A 59 0.24 5.10 -0.02
CA LEU A 59 0.35 5.14 1.43
C LEU A 59 0.19 6.57 2.00
N ASP A 60 0.44 7.61 1.19
CA ASP A 60 0.38 9.01 1.62
C ASP A 60 -0.95 9.70 1.30
N ASP A 61 -1.65 9.30 0.24
CA ASP A 61 -2.78 10.07 -0.31
C ASP A 61 -4.17 9.54 0.14
N ALA A 62 -4.26 8.88 1.30
CA ALA A 62 -5.53 8.31 1.79
C ALA A 62 -6.62 9.36 2.00
N ASP A 63 -6.25 10.58 2.39
CA ASP A 63 -7.16 11.71 2.52
C ASP A 63 -7.67 12.23 1.16
N ILE A 64 -6.84 12.19 0.12
CA ILE A 64 -7.21 12.54 -1.26
C ILE A 64 -8.12 11.46 -1.82
N ARG A 65 -7.75 10.17 -1.72
CA ARG A 65 -8.60 9.05 -2.16
C ARG A 65 -9.97 9.07 -1.49
N PHE A 66 -10.03 9.39 -0.20
CA PHE A 66 -11.31 9.53 0.51
C PHE A 66 -12.20 10.64 -0.08
N ARG A 67 -11.62 11.70 -0.67
CA ARG A 67 -12.36 12.85 -1.23
C ARG A 67 -12.63 12.74 -2.72
N ASP A 68 -11.80 12.00 -3.45
CA ASP A 68 -11.85 11.84 -4.90
C ASP A 68 -11.94 10.35 -5.25
N GLU A 69 -13.16 9.92 -5.55
CA GLU A 69 -13.46 8.53 -5.86
C GLU A 69 -12.79 8.05 -7.15
N SER A 70 -12.64 8.93 -8.16
CA SER A 70 -11.96 8.57 -9.41
C SER A 70 -10.46 8.37 -9.18
N TYR A 71 -9.83 9.27 -8.42
CA TYR A 71 -8.44 9.11 -8.01
C TYR A 71 -8.23 7.84 -7.18
N ALA A 72 -9.16 7.52 -6.27
CA ALA A 72 -9.12 6.31 -5.47
C ALA A 72 -9.17 5.05 -6.35
N GLN A 73 -10.10 4.98 -7.29
CA GLN A 73 -10.22 3.84 -8.21
C GLN A 73 -8.94 3.64 -9.03
N ASP A 74 -8.38 4.70 -9.60
CA ASP A 74 -7.15 4.63 -10.38
C ASP A 74 -5.94 4.15 -9.54
N GLN A 75 -5.79 4.65 -8.31
CA GLN A 75 -4.73 4.20 -7.42
C GLN A 75 -4.93 2.75 -6.97
N ILE A 76 -6.14 2.38 -6.55
CA ILE A 76 -6.47 1.02 -6.07
C ILE A 76 -6.14 -0.01 -7.14
N LEU A 77 -6.62 0.19 -8.37
CA LEU A 77 -6.36 -0.72 -9.50
C LEU A 77 -4.86 -0.89 -9.78
N ALA A 78 -4.12 0.20 -9.70
CA ALA A 78 -2.69 0.17 -9.97
C ALA A 78 -1.88 -0.48 -8.84
N VAL A 79 -2.33 -0.36 -7.58
CA VAL A 79 -1.74 -1.06 -6.43
C VAL A 79 -2.09 -2.54 -6.42
N GLU A 80 -3.33 -2.91 -6.78
CA GLU A 80 -3.76 -4.30 -6.93
C GLU A 80 -2.85 -5.06 -7.90
N LYS A 81 -2.52 -4.45 -9.04
CA LYS A 81 -1.58 -5.03 -10.00
C LYS A 81 -0.18 -5.27 -9.41
N ILE A 82 0.35 -4.33 -8.64
CA ILE A 82 1.66 -4.51 -7.98
C ILE A 82 1.59 -5.64 -6.94
N VAL A 83 0.49 -5.72 -6.21
CA VAL A 83 0.24 -6.78 -5.22
C VAL A 83 0.18 -8.16 -5.88
N GLU A 84 -0.41 -8.28 -7.06
CA GLU A 84 -0.38 -9.50 -7.87
C GLU A 84 1.04 -9.86 -8.31
N ASP A 85 1.76 -8.89 -8.87
CA ASP A 85 3.14 -9.05 -9.32
C ASP A 85 4.07 -9.52 -8.18
N TRP A 86 3.97 -8.90 -7.00
CA TRP A 86 4.75 -9.25 -5.81
C TRP A 86 4.28 -10.52 -5.09
N GLY A 87 2.99 -10.85 -5.19
CA GLY A 87 2.40 -12.04 -4.58
C GLY A 87 2.90 -13.34 -5.24
N GLY A 88 3.31 -13.25 -6.51
CA GLY A 88 3.51 -14.39 -7.38
C GLY A 88 2.16 -14.93 -7.85
N ALA A 89 2.00 -15.04 -9.18
CA ALA A 89 0.86 -15.70 -9.81
C ALA A 89 0.69 -17.15 -9.34
#